data_AF-A4VET5-F1
#
_entry.id   AF-A4VET5-F1
#
_cell.length_a   1.000
_cell.length_b   1.000
_cell.length_c   1.000
_cell.angle_alpha   90.00
_cell.angle_beta   90.00
_cell.angle_gamma   90.00
#
_symmetry.space_group_name_H-M   'P 1'
#
loop_
_entity.id
_entity.type
_entity.pdbx_description
1 polymer ?
#
loop_
_entity_poly.entity_id
_entity_poly.type
_entity_poly.pdbx_seq_one_letter_code
_entity_poly.pdbx_strand_id
1 'polypeptide(L)'
;MFDSLKNKISGGKDKEKERKGSEEQGSQKERLDSNETAEPKKTSMFDGLSKEYQKAIDSVKENKFVRQATEAAEKADNFVSSAIREKKNKLELWIKKQMEKKMIEFLLKFKPKVANSIKDPDMPEFVKQGIDVAVDETYPIILDEVKYQFRMKMFKPKKTIKEPQVSCICVPCYKIKAWYNYTTNPVDMSIWKRMRTFSYWLLTLISLIPFYGIQQALYFFAFLCMDTGDEFMLVSYILDYKKAQFIGQGVIAALTLYLSQFQCMRLWDDKSEKDPIYDCIYGAPSSPMLDFYLDLVDFASQIILIWLAFLLLPCSESKGKADFDHLDQQQKAKELQQALDQQENNEQKSEEQAHQEDIENSIHQLEQEEKEKMLEKEAQQNQKSCCDCSKGGKLYIFMIYDFLAFGVACLAFYYSYSTKVPPQFHQTSVQFAVAKLVYGYLSLPFLIFKIGQLQTILTKARPTAYDVYGNTVPTSKIEIDYENRNDDDIIDLDMGVDLEKIDKEDKKK
;
A
#
# COMPACT_ATOMS: atom_id res chain seq x y z
N MET A 1 -22.79 -19.72 -11.37
CA MET A 1 -22.42 -19.68 -12.81
C MET A 1 -20.93 -19.96 -13.07
N PHE A 2 -20.03 -19.79 -12.07
CA PHE A 2 -18.62 -20.22 -12.17
C PHE A 2 -18.37 -21.69 -11.78
N ASP A 3 -19.33 -22.37 -11.16
CA ASP A 3 -19.20 -23.81 -10.83
C ASP A 3 -19.52 -24.77 -11.99
N SER A 4 -20.11 -24.28 -13.08
CA SER A 4 -20.50 -25.13 -14.22
C SER A 4 -19.37 -25.40 -15.23
N LEU A 5 -18.21 -24.74 -15.08
CA LEU A 5 -17.07 -24.86 -16.00
C LEU A 5 -15.95 -25.78 -15.49
N LYS A 6 -16.01 -26.24 -14.24
CA LYS A 6 -14.99 -27.13 -13.65
C LYS A 6 -15.23 -28.62 -13.93
N ASN A 7 -16.47 -29.00 -14.27
CA ASN A 7 -16.89 -30.40 -14.45
C ASN A 7 -16.69 -30.97 -15.87
N LYS A 8 -15.97 -30.30 -16.77
CA LYS A 8 -15.83 -30.74 -18.17
C LYS A 8 -14.42 -31.14 -18.62
N ILE A 9 -13.44 -31.17 -17.71
CA ILE A 9 -12.03 -31.49 -18.06
C ILE A 9 -11.48 -32.75 -17.38
N SER A 10 -12.17 -33.35 -16.40
CA SER A 10 -11.74 -34.62 -15.78
C SER A 10 -12.65 -35.79 -16.15
N GLY A 11 -12.50 -36.31 -17.36
CA GLY A 11 -13.17 -37.53 -17.80
C GLY A 11 -12.18 -38.44 -18.52
N GLY A 12 -11.69 -39.46 -17.82
CA GLY A 12 -11.08 -40.63 -18.46
C GLY A 12 -9.69 -40.99 -17.97
N LYS A 13 -9.61 -41.72 -16.85
CA LYS A 13 -9.14 -43.12 -16.86
C LYS A 13 -9.28 -43.73 -15.47
N ASP A 14 -10.21 -44.66 -15.40
CA ASP A 14 -10.36 -45.65 -14.34
C ASP A 14 -9.15 -46.57 -14.27
N LYS A 15 -8.81 -46.92 -13.03
CA LYS A 15 -8.51 -48.25 -12.47
C LYS A 15 -7.68 -48.02 -11.22
N GLU A 16 -7.82 -48.68 -10.09
CA GLU A 16 -8.67 -49.73 -9.56
C GLU A 16 -7.96 -50.10 -8.25
N LYS A 17 -8.72 -50.45 -7.18
CA LYS A 17 -8.25 -51.11 -5.94
C LYS A 17 -7.45 -50.28 -4.94
N GLU A 18 -7.53 -50.53 -3.64
CA GLU A 18 -8.51 -51.14 -2.76
C GLU A 18 -7.97 -50.87 -1.34
N ARG A 19 -8.88 -50.69 -0.38
CA ARG A 19 -8.75 -51.10 1.04
C ARG A 19 -7.69 -50.46 1.96
N LYS A 20 -8.29 -49.79 2.97
CA LYS A 20 -8.23 -50.06 4.42
C LYS A 20 -6.97 -49.73 5.24
N GLY A 21 -7.27 -49.17 6.42
CA GLY A 21 -6.54 -49.31 7.69
C GLY A 21 -5.74 -48.05 8.05
N SER A 22 -6.07 -47.23 9.07
CA SER A 22 -6.20 -47.43 10.53
C SER A 22 -4.88 -47.73 11.25
N GLU A 23 -4.70 -47.07 12.41
CA GLU A 23 -3.65 -47.22 13.45
C GLU A 23 -2.34 -46.47 13.13
N GLU A 24 -1.89 -45.45 13.88
CA GLU A 24 -1.69 -45.26 15.33
C GLU A 24 -0.64 -46.18 15.96
N GLN A 25 0.30 -45.55 16.70
CA GLN A 25 1.43 -46.14 17.44
C GLN A 25 2.58 -46.60 16.53
N GLY A 26 3.86 -46.31 16.77
CA GLY A 26 4.59 -46.11 18.01
C GLY A 26 5.89 -46.93 17.89
N SER A 27 6.94 -46.51 18.60
CA SER A 27 8.15 -47.29 18.91
C SER A 27 9.35 -47.23 17.94
N GLN A 28 10.46 -46.76 18.53
CA GLN A 28 11.81 -47.35 18.56
C GLN A 28 12.17 -48.40 17.49
N LYS A 29 13.29 -48.17 16.78
CA LYS A 29 14.25 -49.23 16.42
C LYS A 29 15.57 -48.59 15.93
N GLU A 30 16.61 -48.64 16.74
CA GLU A 30 17.74 -49.59 16.68
C GLU A 30 18.88 -49.14 15.77
N ARG A 31 20.02 -48.88 16.42
CA ARG A 31 21.33 -49.21 15.87
C ARG A 31 21.34 -50.70 15.53
N LEU A 32 21.68 -51.02 14.29
CA LEU A 32 22.24 -52.30 13.94
C LEU A 32 23.33 -52.09 12.89
N ASP A 33 24.51 -52.47 13.32
CA ASP A 33 25.73 -52.63 12.54
C ASP A 33 25.54 -53.66 11.41
N SER A 34 26.51 -53.64 10.49
CA SER A 34 26.84 -54.64 9.47
C SER A 34 25.99 -54.67 8.19
N ASN A 35 26.57 -54.19 7.08
CA ASN A 35 27.22 -55.12 6.17
C ASN A 35 28.13 -54.39 5.17
N GLU A 36 29.41 -54.67 5.35
CA GLU A 36 30.54 -54.32 4.52
C GLU A 36 30.49 -55.22 3.27
N THR A 37 29.78 -54.79 2.22
CA THR A 37 30.00 -55.36 0.89
C THR A 37 31.29 -54.77 0.34
N ALA A 38 32.34 -55.58 0.41
CA ALA A 38 33.61 -55.36 -0.25
C ALA A 38 33.39 -55.06 -1.75
N GLU A 39 33.54 -53.79 -2.12
CA GLU A 39 33.73 -53.42 -3.51
C GLU A 39 35.13 -53.88 -3.97
N PRO A 40 35.24 -54.43 -5.19
CA PRO A 40 36.52 -54.87 -5.71
C PRO A 40 37.47 -53.68 -5.87
N LYS A 41 38.60 -53.72 -5.16
CA LYS A 41 39.79 -52.90 -5.45
C LYS A 41 40.21 -53.11 -6.90
N LYS A 42 39.72 -52.26 -7.81
CA LYS A 42 40.34 -52.00 -9.10
C LYS A 42 41.45 -50.98 -8.90
N THR A 43 42.58 -51.44 -8.38
CA THR A 43 43.83 -50.69 -8.37
C THR A 43 44.34 -50.50 -9.80
N SER A 44 44.32 -49.23 -10.23
CA SER A 44 45.49 -48.50 -10.72
C SER A 44 46.16 -48.95 -12.03
N MET A 45 45.40 -49.04 -13.12
CA MET A 45 45.98 -48.84 -14.47
C MET A 45 45.54 -47.52 -15.10
N PHE A 46 44.36 -47.02 -14.74
CA PHE A 46 43.84 -45.74 -15.25
C PHE A 46 44.43 -44.50 -14.57
N ASP A 47 44.93 -44.61 -13.34
CA ASP A 47 45.51 -43.46 -12.62
C ASP A 47 46.87 -43.01 -13.20
N GLY A 48 47.63 -43.94 -13.81
CA GLY A 48 48.88 -43.61 -14.52
C GLY A 48 48.62 -42.92 -15.85
N LEU A 49 47.70 -43.49 -16.65
CA LEU A 49 47.27 -42.92 -17.93
C LEU A 49 46.58 -41.57 -17.78
N SER A 50 45.78 -41.37 -16.73
CA SER A 50 45.17 -40.09 -16.39
C SER A 50 46.23 -39.02 -16.12
N LYS A 51 47.29 -39.33 -15.36
CA LYS A 51 48.35 -38.36 -15.06
C LYS A 51 49.20 -37.98 -16.27
N GLU A 52 49.53 -38.93 -17.16
CA GLU A 52 50.26 -38.60 -18.40
C GLU A 52 49.40 -37.83 -19.40
N TYR A 53 48.12 -38.19 -19.52
CA TYR A 53 47.17 -37.46 -20.34
C TYR A 53 46.95 -36.03 -19.82
N GLN A 54 46.87 -35.86 -18.51
CA GLN A 54 46.75 -34.53 -17.90
C GLN A 54 48.00 -33.67 -18.14
N LYS A 55 49.20 -34.25 -18.02
CA LYS A 55 50.46 -33.56 -18.38
C LYS A 55 50.53 -33.17 -19.85
N ALA A 56 50.00 -34.00 -20.76
CA ALA A 56 49.94 -33.68 -22.18
C ALA A 56 48.93 -32.54 -22.48
N ILE A 57 47.79 -32.52 -21.77
CA ILE A 57 46.84 -31.40 -21.85
C ILE A 57 47.47 -30.12 -21.32
N ASP A 58 48.21 -30.20 -20.21
CA ASP A 58 48.81 -29.04 -19.57
C ASP A 58 49.96 -28.46 -20.42
N SER A 59 50.76 -29.29 -21.08
CA SER A 59 51.82 -28.82 -22.00
C SER A 59 51.26 -28.19 -23.28
N VAL A 60 50.13 -28.68 -23.79
CA VAL A 60 49.42 -28.05 -24.92
C VAL A 60 48.82 -26.70 -24.49
N LYS A 61 48.30 -26.60 -23.26
CA LYS A 61 47.80 -25.33 -22.70
C LYS A 61 48.90 -24.30 -22.45
N GLU A 62 50.16 -24.71 -22.23
CA GLU A 62 51.27 -23.77 -22.09
C GLU A 62 51.73 -23.16 -23.43
N ASN A 63 51.31 -23.72 -24.57
CA ASN A 63 51.64 -23.13 -25.86
C ASN A 63 50.97 -21.75 -25.99
N LYS A 64 51.79 -20.71 -26.17
CA LYS A 64 51.36 -19.32 -26.27
C LYS A 64 50.24 -19.11 -27.31
N PHE A 65 50.28 -19.87 -28.41
CA PHE A 65 49.25 -19.83 -29.44
C PHE A 65 47.90 -20.37 -28.96
N VAL A 66 47.92 -21.46 -28.19
CA VAL A 66 46.70 -22.05 -27.60
C VAL A 66 46.09 -21.10 -26.59
N ARG A 67 46.89 -20.45 -25.72
CA ARG A 67 46.38 -19.43 -24.77
C ARG A 67 45.75 -18.24 -25.48
N GLN A 68 46.39 -17.72 -26.53
CA GLN A 68 45.82 -16.62 -27.32
C GLN A 68 44.53 -17.01 -28.03
N ALA A 69 44.45 -18.24 -28.57
CA ALA A 69 43.24 -18.76 -29.19
C ALA A 69 42.10 -18.97 -28.17
N THR A 70 42.40 -19.48 -26.97
CA THR A 70 41.40 -19.66 -25.91
C THR A 70 40.91 -18.32 -25.36
N GLU A 71 41.79 -17.35 -25.15
CA GLU A 71 41.40 -16.00 -24.71
C GLU A 71 40.55 -15.28 -25.77
N ALA A 72 40.86 -15.46 -27.06
CA ALA A 72 40.04 -14.92 -28.14
C ALA A 72 38.67 -15.61 -28.21
N ALA A 73 38.61 -16.92 -28.00
CA ALA A 73 37.36 -17.68 -27.96
C ALA A 73 36.48 -17.28 -26.76
N GLU A 74 37.06 -17.13 -25.56
CA GLU A 74 36.33 -16.67 -24.37
C GLU A 74 35.79 -15.24 -24.53
N LYS A 75 36.59 -14.33 -25.12
CA LYS A 75 36.11 -12.98 -25.45
C LYS A 75 34.98 -12.99 -26.46
N ALA A 76 35.06 -13.85 -27.49
CA ALA A 76 33.99 -14.00 -28.47
C ALA A 76 32.72 -14.56 -27.84
N ASP A 77 32.81 -15.56 -26.95
CA ASP A 77 31.66 -16.14 -26.26
C ASP A 77 31.01 -15.15 -25.28
N ASN A 78 31.82 -14.38 -24.53
CA ASN A 78 31.33 -13.29 -23.68
C ASN A 78 30.63 -12.17 -24.48
N PHE A 79 31.16 -11.83 -25.67
CA PHE A 79 30.51 -10.86 -26.56
C PHE A 79 29.21 -11.39 -27.16
N VAL A 80 29.19 -12.64 -27.62
CA VAL A 80 27.99 -13.28 -28.20
C VAL A 80 26.90 -13.44 -27.13
N SER A 81 27.25 -13.93 -25.94
CA SER A 81 26.31 -14.11 -24.83
C SER A 81 25.75 -12.77 -24.33
N SER A 82 26.56 -11.70 -24.24
CA SER A 82 26.08 -10.36 -23.89
C SER A 82 25.16 -9.77 -24.96
N ALA A 83 25.49 -9.91 -26.26
CA ALA A 83 24.63 -9.47 -27.35
C ALA A 83 23.30 -10.25 -27.42
N ILE A 84 23.33 -11.57 -27.19
CA ILE A 84 22.12 -12.41 -27.07
C ILE A 84 21.28 -11.95 -25.88
N ARG A 85 21.91 -11.68 -24.72
CA ARG A 85 21.22 -11.21 -23.52
C ARG A 85 20.57 -9.86 -23.74
N GLU A 86 21.24 -8.93 -24.42
CA GLU A 86 20.68 -7.62 -24.77
C GLU A 86 19.47 -7.75 -25.72
N LYS A 87 19.59 -8.55 -26.80
CA LYS A 87 18.48 -8.82 -27.72
C LYS A 87 17.31 -9.51 -27.03
N LYS A 88 17.58 -10.47 -26.14
CA LYS A 88 16.56 -11.17 -25.34
C LYS A 88 15.81 -10.20 -24.42
N ASN A 89 16.54 -9.31 -23.72
CA ASN A 89 15.93 -8.29 -22.86
C ASN A 89 15.06 -7.30 -23.67
N LYS A 90 15.53 -6.85 -24.85
CA LYS A 90 14.75 -5.99 -25.76
C LYS A 90 13.49 -6.68 -26.26
N LEU A 91 13.58 -7.96 -26.62
CA LEU A 91 12.44 -8.76 -27.06
C LEU A 91 11.43 -8.98 -25.93
N GLU A 92 11.88 -9.35 -24.73
CA GLU A 92 11.02 -9.53 -23.56
C GLU A 92 10.26 -8.24 -23.23
N LEU A 93 10.96 -7.10 -23.26
CA LEU A 93 10.36 -5.78 -23.05
C LEU A 93 9.30 -5.47 -24.12
N TRP A 94 9.61 -5.72 -25.39
CA TRP A 94 8.68 -5.51 -26.49
C TRP A 94 7.42 -6.37 -26.34
N ILE A 95 7.58 -7.66 -25.99
CA ILE A 95 6.47 -8.58 -25.73
C ILE A 95 5.58 -8.04 -24.60
N LYS A 96 6.17 -7.63 -23.46
CA LYS A 96 5.42 -7.08 -22.32
C LYS A 96 4.61 -5.84 -22.71
N LYS A 97 5.18 -4.94 -23.51
CA LYS A 97 4.48 -3.75 -24.02
C LYS A 97 3.31 -4.10 -24.95
N GLN A 98 3.50 -5.09 -25.84
CA GLN A 98 2.41 -5.56 -26.71
C GLN A 98 1.27 -6.18 -25.90
N MET A 99 1.60 -6.97 -24.87
CA MET A 99 0.58 -7.52 -23.97
C MET A 99 -0.18 -6.42 -23.22
N GLU A 100 0.51 -5.40 -22.70
CA GLU A 100 -0.14 -4.26 -22.03
C GLU A 100 -1.10 -3.53 -22.97
N LYS A 101 -0.68 -3.24 -24.20
CA LYS A 101 -1.54 -2.60 -25.21
C LYS A 101 -2.78 -3.45 -25.53
N LYS A 102 -2.59 -4.76 -25.77
CA LYS A 102 -3.70 -5.67 -26.06
C LYS A 102 -4.66 -5.83 -24.89
N MET A 103 -4.15 -5.82 -23.66
CA MET A 103 -4.96 -5.86 -22.44
C MET A 103 -5.80 -4.59 -22.32
N ILE A 104 -5.23 -3.40 -22.54
CA ILE A 104 -5.98 -2.13 -22.50
C ILE A 104 -7.06 -2.10 -23.58
N GLU A 105 -6.73 -2.47 -24.82
CA GLU A 105 -7.70 -2.61 -25.93
C GLU A 105 -8.84 -3.57 -25.56
N PHE A 106 -8.50 -4.69 -24.92
CA PHE A 106 -9.49 -5.66 -24.44
C PHE A 106 -10.38 -5.07 -23.36
N LEU A 107 -9.82 -4.44 -22.33
CA LEU A 107 -10.58 -3.82 -21.25
C LEU A 107 -11.51 -2.72 -21.79
N LEU A 108 -11.07 -1.86 -22.70
CA LEU A 108 -11.95 -0.84 -23.28
C LEU A 108 -13.16 -1.46 -24.00
N LYS A 109 -13.00 -2.61 -24.67
CA LYS A 109 -14.12 -3.35 -25.27
C LYS A 109 -15.09 -3.97 -24.25
N PHE A 110 -14.65 -4.19 -23.00
CA PHE A 110 -15.49 -4.72 -21.92
C PHE A 110 -16.34 -3.66 -21.23
N LYS A 111 -15.98 -2.37 -21.32
CA LYS A 111 -16.71 -1.26 -20.71
C LYS A 111 -18.23 -1.32 -20.93
N PRO A 112 -18.75 -1.40 -22.18
CA PRO A 112 -20.20 -1.46 -22.40
C PRO A 112 -20.83 -2.74 -21.87
N LYS A 113 -20.10 -3.86 -21.84
CA LYS A 113 -20.60 -5.12 -21.27
C LYS A 113 -20.76 -5.02 -19.77
N VAL A 114 -19.83 -4.37 -19.07
CA VAL A 114 -19.92 -4.14 -17.62
C VAL A 114 -21.12 -3.24 -17.32
N ALA A 115 -21.28 -2.13 -18.02
CA ALA A 115 -22.45 -1.25 -17.88
C ALA A 115 -23.77 -2.02 -18.09
N ASN A 116 -23.87 -2.79 -19.17
CA ASN A 116 -25.06 -3.57 -19.48
C ASN A 116 -25.31 -4.76 -18.54
N SER A 117 -24.27 -5.28 -17.88
CA SER A 117 -24.43 -6.38 -16.90
C SER A 117 -24.91 -5.91 -15.54
N ILE A 118 -24.68 -4.64 -15.19
CA ILE A 118 -25.14 -4.04 -13.94
C ILE A 118 -26.58 -3.52 -14.09
N LYS A 119 -26.98 -3.11 -15.29
CA LYS A 119 -28.35 -2.67 -15.57
C LYS A 119 -29.32 -3.84 -15.49
N ASP A 120 -30.29 -3.73 -14.60
CA ASP A 120 -31.45 -4.61 -14.60
C ASP A 120 -32.43 -4.18 -15.71
N PRO A 121 -33.02 -5.11 -16.49
CA PRO A 121 -34.01 -4.79 -17.52
C PRO A 121 -35.18 -3.92 -16.99
N ASP A 122 -35.65 -4.20 -15.77
CA ASP A 122 -36.83 -3.56 -15.17
C ASP A 122 -36.51 -2.26 -14.42
N MET A 123 -35.23 -1.85 -14.41
CA MET A 123 -34.79 -0.65 -13.73
C MET A 123 -35.27 0.63 -14.45
N PRO A 124 -35.75 1.66 -13.69
CA PRO A 124 -36.13 2.95 -14.26
C PRO A 124 -34.99 3.63 -15.03
N GLU A 125 -35.35 4.37 -16.10
CA GLU A 125 -34.37 4.96 -17.03
C GLU A 125 -33.40 5.93 -16.34
N PHE A 126 -33.86 6.69 -15.34
CA PHE A 126 -33.00 7.62 -14.60
C PHE A 126 -31.90 6.88 -13.81
N VAL A 127 -32.17 5.67 -13.30
CA VAL A 127 -31.17 4.86 -12.59
C VAL A 127 -30.20 4.23 -13.60
N LYS A 128 -30.69 3.78 -14.76
CA LYS A 128 -29.84 3.29 -15.86
C LYS A 128 -28.84 4.36 -16.31
N GLN A 129 -29.29 5.60 -16.48
CA GLN A 129 -28.43 6.74 -16.78
C GLN A 129 -27.44 7.01 -15.65
N GLY A 130 -27.87 6.92 -14.39
CA GLY A 130 -26.98 7.05 -13.23
C GLY A 130 -25.88 5.98 -13.21
N ILE A 131 -26.20 4.73 -13.55
CA ILE A 131 -25.23 3.64 -13.68
C ILE A 131 -24.26 3.92 -14.82
N ASP A 132 -24.72 4.40 -15.98
CA ASP A 132 -23.84 4.75 -17.09
C ASP A 132 -22.83 5.83 -16.69
N VAL A 133 -23.29 6.90 -16.05
CA VAL A 133 -22.42 7.98 -15.55
C VAL A 133 -21.44 7.43 -14.51
N ALA A 134 -21.90 6.61 -13.56
CA ALA A 134 -21.05 6.02 -12.54
C ALA A 134 -20.00 5.07 -13.13
N VAL A 135 -20.38 4.26 -14.12
CA VAL A 135 -19.45 3.38 -14.84
C VAL A 135 -18.46 4.22 -15.63
N ASP A 136 -18.90 5.24 -16.37
CA ASP A 136 -18.03 6.12 -17.15
C ASP A 136 -16.98 6.84 -16.28
N GLU A 137 -17.38 7.28 -15.09
CA GLU A 137 -16.48 7.94 -14.13
C GLU A 137 -15.52 6.94 -13.46
N THR A 138 -16.00 5.72 -13.15
CA THR A 138 -15.22 4.72 -12.40
C THR A 138 -14.33 3.86 -13.31
N TYR A 139 -14.69 3.69 -14.59
CA TYR A 139 -13.97 2.80 -15.52
C TYR A 139 -12.50 3.18 -15.73
N PRO A 140 -12.13 4.46 -15.91
CA PRO A 140 -10.73 4.87 -16.00
C PRO A 140 -9.93 4.46 -14.76
N ILE A 141 -10.53 4.56 -13.57
CA ILE A 141 -9.89 4.15 -12.30
C ILE A 141 -9.64 2.64 -12.29
N ILE A 142 -10.62 1.85 -12.75
CA ILE A 142 -10.48 0.39 -12.88
C ILE A 142 -9.41 0.05 -13.92
N LEU A 143 -9.36 0.77 -15.05
CA LEU A 143 -8.36 0.56 -16.09
C LEU A 143 -6.95 0.81 -15.54
N ASP A 144 -6.74 1.91 -14.83
CA ASP A 144 -5.47 2.24 -14.19
C ASP A 144 -5.09 1.22 -13.12
N GLU A 145 -6.06 0.72 -12.35
CA GLU A 145 -5.83 -0.37 -11.39
C GLU A 145 -5.35 -1.65 -12.08
N VAL A 146 -6.06 -2.10 -13.11
CA VAL A 146 -5.70 -3.33 -13.82
C VAL A 146 -4.35 -3.17 -14.52
N LYS A 147 -4.09 -2.00 -15.10
CA LYS A 147 -2.79 -1.65 -15.70
C LYS A 147 -1.68 -1.71 -14.65
N TYR A 148 -1.89 -1.13 -13.47
CA TYR A 148 -0.95 -1.18 -12.37
C TYR A 148 -0.68 -2.61 -11.89
N GLN A 149 -1.72 -3.41 -11.64
CA GLN A 149 -1.61 -4.81 -11.23
C GLN A 149 -0.89 -5.66 -12.27
N PHE A 150 -1.14 -5.39 -13.55
CA PHE A 150 -0.44 -6.05 -14.65
C PHE A 150 1.05 -5.71 -14.66
N ARG A 151 1.39 -4.41 -14.52
CA ARG A 151 2.78 -3.95 -14.45
C ARG A 151 3.51 -4.54 -13.24
N MET A 152 2.87 -4.60 -12.09
CA MET A 152 3.40 -5.23 -10.87
C MET A 152 3.74 -6.73 -11.05
N LYS A 153 3.02 -7.45 -11.92
CA LYS A 153 3.30 -8.86 -12.23
C LYS A 153 4.37 -9.03 -13.30
N MET A 154 4.43 -8.12 -14.26
CA MET A 154 5.32 -8.23 -15.43
C MET A 154 6.70 -7.64 -15.18
N PHE A 155 6.79 -6.62 -14.33
CA PHE A 155 8.01 -5.90 -14.02
C PHE A 155 8.36 -6.12 -12.56
N LYS A 156 9.67 -6.16 -12.27
CA LYS A 156 10.16 -6.12 -10.89
C LYS A 156 10.24 -4.64 -10.50
N PRO A 157 9.27 -4.10 -9.75
CA PRO A 157 9.39 -2.75 -9.25
C PRO A 157 10.59 -2.68 -8.31
N LYS A 158 11.38 -1.62 -8.43
CA LYS A 158 12.42 -1.29 -7.47
C LYS A 158 12.08 0.07 -6.89
N LYS A 159 12.16 0.19 -5.58
CA LYS A 159 12.03 1.49 -4.92
C LYS A 159 13.28 1.73 -4.12
N THR A 160 14.05 2.72 -4.55
CA THR A 160 15.20 3.19 -3.80
C THR A 160 14.70 4.12 -2.69
N ILE A 161 15.00 3.78 -1.44
CA ILE A 161 14.61 4.56 -0.28
C ILE A 161 15.87 5.06 0.40
N LYS A 162 15.95 6.38 0.55
CA LYS A 162 17.00 7.01 1.32
C LYS A 162 16.71 6.80 2.80
N GLU A 163 17.70 6.27 3.53
CA GLU A 163 17.62 6.23 4.98
C GLU A 163 17.53 7.68 5.52
N PRO A 164 16.65 7.94 6.49
CA PRO A 164 16.46 9.28 6.99
C PRO A 164 17.71 9.71 7.76
N GLN A 165 18.31 10.81 7.33
CA GLN A 165 19.43 11.43 8.02
C GLN A 165 18.90 12.20 9.23
N VAL A 166 18.92 11.57 10.40
CA VAL A 166 18.50 12.20 11.67
C VAL A 166 19.70 12.79 12.39
N SER A 167 19.54 14.00 12.93
CA SER A 167 20.53 14.60 13.80
C SER A 167 20.62 13.85 15.13
N CYS A 168 21.82 13.79 15.73
CA CYS A 168 22.09 13.02 16.95
C CYS A 168 21.14 13.35 18.13
N ILE A 169 20.68 14.61 18.23
CA ILE A 169 19.79 15.08 19.30
C ILE A 169 18.38 14.50 19.17
N CYS A 170 17.93 14.18 17.95
CA CYS A 170 16.58 13.70 17.67
C CYS A 170 16.46 12.18 17.57
N VAL A 171 17.54 11.43 17.83
CA VAL A 171 17.57 9.97 17.72
C VAL A 171 16.52 9.28 18.60
N PRO A 172 16.31 9.66 19.88
CA PRO A 172 15.28 9.01 20.71
C PRO A 172 13.86 9.24 20.17
N CYS A 173 13.54 10.47 19.76
CA CYS A 173 12.23 10.82 19.19
C CYS A 173 11.97 10.04 17.90
N TYR A 174 12.98 9.92 17.05
CA TYR A 174 12.90 9.14 15.83
C TYR A 174 12.70 7.65 16.12
N LYS A 175 13.43 7.06 17.08
CA LYS A 175 13.25 5.65 17.47
C LYS A 175 11.84 5.38 18.01
N ILE A 176 11.29 6.28 18.83
CA ILE A 176 9.92 6.17 19.35
C ILE A 176 8.91 6.27 18.20
N LYS A 177 9.09 7.24 17.29
CA LYS A 177 8.26 7.41 16.09
C LYS A 177 8.27 6.15 15.22
N ALA A 178 9.45 5.65 14.89
CA ALA A 178 9.64 4.44 14.10
C ALA A 178 9.01 3.21 14.78
N TRP A 179 9.26 3.03 16.09
CA TRP A 179 8.66 1.94 16.87
C TRP A 179 7.14 2.00 16.88
N TYR A 180 6.55 3.18 17.12
CA TYR A 180 5.10 3.37 17.14
C TYR A 180 4.47 3.06 15.78
N ASN A 181 5.03 3.65 14.72
CA ASN A 181 4.55 3.48 13.35
C ASN A 181 4.68 2.02 12.87
N TYR A 182 5.83 1.40 13.14
CA TYR A 182 6.06 -0.01 12.79
C TYR A 182 5.21 -0.97 13.63
N THR A 183 4.92 -0.65 14.89
CA THR A 183 4.04 -1.48 15.73
C THR A 183 2.58 -1.41 15.24
N THR A 184 2.12 -0.21 14.87
CA THR A 184 0.72 0.01 14.46
C THR A 184 0.47 -0.47 13.03
N ASN A 185 1.33 -0.13 12.08
CA ASN A 185 1.18 -0.41 10.65
C ASN A 185 2.47 -0.98 10.00
N PRO A 186 2.94 -2.17 10.40
CA PRO A 186 4.10 -2.83 9.80
C PRO A 186 3.85 -3.29 8.36
N VAL A 187 4.87 -3.15 7.51
CA VAL A 187 4.85 -3.62 6.11
C VAL A 187 5.00 -5.14 5.97
N ASP A 188 5.84 -5.76 6.78
CA ASP A 188 6.29 -7.15 6.63
C ASP A 188 5.58 -8.12 7.59
N MET A 189 4.79 -7.62 8.54
CA MET A 189 4.09 -8.47 9.50
C MET A 189 2.69 -8.85 9.03
N SER A 190 2.40 -10.15 9.07
CA SER A 190 1.02 -10.64 8.97
C SER A 190 0.19 -10.18 10.18
N ILE A 191 -1.13 -10.14 10.01
CA ILE A 191 -2.08 -9.78 11.09
C ILE A 191 -1.86 -10.67 12.33
N TRP A 192 -1.63 -11.97 12.13
CA TRP A 192 -1.36 -12.91 13.21
C TRP A 192 -0.04 -12.65 13.94
N LYS A 193 1.03 -12.29 13.19
CA LYS A 193 2.31 -11.90 13.80
C LYS A 193 2.13 -10.62 14.62
N ARG A 194 1.40 -9.64 14.09
CA ARG A 194 1.07 -8.38 14.79
C ARG A 194 0.32 -8.64 16.11
N MET A 195 -0.69 -9.50 16.11
CA MET A 195 -1.44 -9.88 17.31
C MET A 195 -0.63 -10.68 18.34
N ARG A 196 0.54 -11.22 17.99
CA ARG A 196 1.44 -11.87 18.98
C ARG A 196 2.41 -10.88 19.63
N THR A 197 2.55 -9.69 19.08
CA THR A 197 3.47 -8.67 19.60
C THR A 197 2.84 -7.96 20.80
N PHE A 198 3.53 -7.97 21.95
CA PHE A 198 3.05 -7.33 23.17
C PHE A 198 2.83 -5.82 23.01
N SER A 199 3.72 -5.11 22.29
CA SER A 199 3.59 -3.67 22.05
C SER A 199 2.29 -3.31 21.31
N TYR A 200 1.84 -4.16 20.39
CA TYR A 200 0.59 -3.96 19.67
C TYR A 200 -0.61 -4.01 20.62
N TRP A 201 -0.64 -5.01 21.52
CA TRP A 201 -1.70 -5.10 22.54
C TRP A 201 -1.66 -3.94 23.51
N LEU A 202 -0.47 -3.52 23.94
CA LEU A 202 -0.33 -2.37 24.83
C LEU A 202 -0.94 -1.10 24.21
N LEU A 203 -0.57 -0.77 22.96
CA LEU A 203 -1.13 0.39 22.25
C LEU A 203 -2.63 0.26 21.98
N THR A 204 -3.10 -0.96 21.67
CA THR A 204 -4.53 -1.24 21.43
C THR A 204 -5.34 -1.13 22.71
N LEU A 205 -4.83 -1.61 23.84
CA LEU A 205 -5.53 -1.50 25.13
C LEU A 205 -5.60 -0.06 25.60
N ILE A 206 -4.54 0.74 25.40
CA ILE A 206 -4.56 2.18 25.69
C ILE A 206 -5.57 2.90 24.79
N SER A 207 -5.64 2.54 23.50
CA SER A 207 -6.58 3.15 22.56
C SER A 207 -8.06 2.81 22.83
N LEU A 208 -8.32 1.72 23.56
CA LEU A 208 -9.66 1.29 23.96
C LEU A 208 -10.22 2.03 25.18
N ILE A 209 -9.46 2.91 25.83
CA ILE A 209 -9.90 3.68 27.00
C ILE A 209 -10.45 5.04 26.54
N PRO A 210 -11.78 5.23 26.46
CA PRO A 210 -12.37 6.49 25.98
C PRO A 210 -12.45 7.57 27.09
N PHE A 211 -11.81 7.35 28.24
CA PHE A 211 -11.90 8.21 29.42
C PHE A 211 -10.71 9.18 29.49
N TYR A 212 -10.94 10.34 30.11
CA TYR A 212 -9.90 11.34 30.43
C TYR A 212 -9.08 11.83 29.24
N GLY A 213 -9.63 11.79 28.02
CA GLY A 213 -8.91 12.22 26.83
C GLY A 213 -7.75 11.32 26.41
N ILE A 214 -7.58 10.12 26.99
CA ILE A 214 -6.46 9.22 26.69
C ILE A 214 -6.47 8.82 25.21
N GLN A 215 -7.65 8.50 24.68
CA GLN A 215 -7.83 8.17 23.28
C GLN A 215 -7.43 9.34 22.36
N GLN A 216 -7.83 10.56 22.70
CA GLN A 216 -7.54 11.79 21.97
C GLN A 216 -6.04 12.11 22.01
N ALA A 217 -5.42 11.98 23.17
CA ALA A 217 -3.98 12.13 23.34
C ALA A 217 -3.21 11.12 22.49
N LEU A 218 -3.70 9.87 22.38
CA LEU A 218 -3.08 8.86 21.52
C LEU A 218 -3.24 9.19 20.03
N TYR A 219 -4.41 9.66 19.57
CA TYR A 219 -4.57 10.09 18.18
C TYR A 219 -3.74 11.35 17.85
N PHE A 220 -3.65 12.29 18.79
CA PHE A 220 -2.75 13.44 18.66
C PHE A 220 -1.30 12.98 18.53
N PHE A 221 -0.86 12.05 19.39
CA PHE A 221 0.46 11.44 19.30
C PHE A 221 0.66 10.69 17.97
N ALA A 222 -0.36 9.97 17.50
CA ALA A 222 -0.35 9.29 16.21
C ALA A 222 -0.17 10.28 15.05
N PHE A 223 -0.86 11.42 15.09
CA PHE A 223 -0.73 12.49 14.10
C PHE A 223 0.68 13.09 14.08
N LEU A 224 1.31 13.28 15.25
CA LEU A 224 2.71 13.73 15.34
C LEU A 224 3.70 12.68 14.81
N CYS A 225 3.41 11.39 15.02
CA CYS A 225 4.27 10.29 14.59
C CYS A 225 4.06 9.89 13.13
N MET A 226 2.90 10.13 12.53
CA MET A 226 2.64 9.70 11.17
C MET A 226 3.44 10.53 10.15
N ASP A 227 3.53 10.00 8.94
CA ASP A 227 4.12 10.69 7.80
C ASP A 227 3.05 11.54 7.12
N THR A 228 2.98 12.82 7.47
CA THR A 228 2.04 13.77 6.87
C THR A 228 2.32 14.04 5.39
N GLY A 229 3.47 13.62 4.87
CA GLY A 229 3.79 13.69 3.45
C GLY A 229 3.19 12.55 2.63
N ASP A 230 2.61 11.51 3.24
CA ASP A 230 1.99 10.41 2.53
C ASP A 230 0.46 10.50 2.49
N GLU A 231 -0.08 10.48 1.27
CA GLU A 231 -1.52 10.59 1.00
C GLU A 231 -2.33 9.47 1.67
N PHE A 232 -1.86 8.22 1.61
CA PHE A 232 -2.59 7.10 2.18
C PHE A 232 -2.59 7.14 3.70
N MET A 233 -1.49 7.55 4.33
CA MET A 233 -1.43 7.70 5.79
C MET A 233 -2.40 8.77 6.29
N LEU A 234 -2.47 9.93 5.65
CA LEU A 234 -3.44 10.99 5.98
C LEU A 234 -4.89 10.49 5.81
N VAL A 235 -5.18 9.85 4.68
CA VAL A 235 -6.50 9.27 4.40
C VAL A 235 -6.87 8.21 5.42
N SER A 236 -5.97 7.27 5.71
CA SER A 236 -6.20 6.21 6.69
C SER A 236 -6.42 6.79 8.08
N TYR A 237 -5.62 7.80 8.47
CA TYR A 237 -5.79 8.49 9.74
C TYR A 237 -7.19 9.11 9.88
N ILE A 238 -7.65 9.88 8.89
CA ILE A 238 -9.01 10.46 8.88
C ILE A 238 -10.07 9.36 9.02
N LEU A 239 -9.96 8.30 8.22
CA LEU A 239 -10.93 7.21 8.22
C LEU A 239 -10.94 6.43 9.53
N ASP A 240 -9.77 6.12 10.10
CA ASP A 240 -9.63 5.39 11.36
C ASP A 240 -10.12 6.23 12.54
N TYR A 241 -9.89 7.54 12.49
CA TYR A 241 -10.46 8.49 13.45
C TYR A 241 -12.00 8.46 13.39
N LYS A 242 -12.60 8.59 12.19
CA LYS A 242 -14.06 8.58 12.02
C LYS A 242 -14.71 7.25 12.41
N LYS A 243 -14.04 6.12 12.14
CA LYS A 243 -14.46 4.80 12.62
C LYS A 243 -14.48 4.76 14.16
N ALA A 244 -13.41 5.22 14.78
CA ALA A 244 -13.32 5.27 16.24
C ALA A 244 -14.34 6.24 16.85
N GLN A 245 -14.65 7.35 16.16
CA GLN A 245 -15.69 8.28 16.54
C GLN A 245 -17.08 7.61 16.53
N PHE A 246 -17.42 6.88 15.46
CA PHE A 246 -18.68 6.13 15.40
C PHE A 246 -18.79 5.07 16.50
N ILE A 247 -17.74 4.27 16.69
CA ILE A 247 -17.76 3.18 17.69
C ILE A 247 -17.75 3.75 19.11
N GLY A 248 -16.83 4.67 19.42
CA GLY A 248 -16.65 5.26 20.74
C GLY A 248 -17.77 6.22 21.13
N GLN A 249 -17.96 7.28 20.35
CA GLN A 249 -18.94 8.34 20.66
C GLN A 249 -20.36 8.01 20.22
N GLY A 250 -20.55 7.16 19.22
CA GLY A 250 -21.87 6.67 18.83
C GLY A 250 -22.30 5.50 19.70
N VAL A 251 -21.73 4.32 19.45
CA VAL A 251 -22.21 3.04 20.01
C VAL A 251 -21.90 2.90 21.50
N ILE A 252 -20.63 3.05 21.90
CA ILE A 252 -20.20 2.84 23.29
C ILE A 252 -20.80 3.92 24.19
N ALA A 253 -20.74 5.20 23.80
CA ALA A 253 -21.35 6.27 24.60
C ALA A 253 -22.87 6.10 24.75
N ALA A 254 -23.59 5.68 23.70
CA ALA A 254 -25.02 5.39 23.80
C ALA A 254 -25.30 4.23 24.77
N LEU A 255 -24.50 3.16 24.72
CA LEU A 255 -24.64 2.03 25.63
C LEU A 255 -24.34 2.43 27.09
N THR A 256 -23.26 3.20 27.31
CA THR A 256 -22.90 3.71 28.64
C THR A 256 -23.99 4.62 29.20
N LEU A 257 -24.54 5.52 28.37
CA LEU A 257 -25.66 6.39 28.75
C LEU A 257 -26.91 5.59 29.10
N TYR A 258 -27.24 4.55 28.31
CA TYR A 258 -28.36 3.67 28.59
C TYR A 258 -28.17 2.88 29.90
N LEU A 259 -26.99 2.30 30.11
CA LEU A 259 -26.68 1.52 31.30
C LEU A 259 -26.64 2.38 32.56
N SER A 260 -26.10 3.60 32.49
CA SER A 260 -26.08 4.53 33.62
C SER A 260 -27.50 4.95 34.01
N GLN A 261 -28.36 5.24 33.02
CA GLN A 261 -29.78 5.51 33.25
C GLN A 261 -30.51 4.29 33.82
N PHE A 262 -30.27 3.09 33.28
CA PHE A 262 -30.89 1.86 33.77
C PHE A 262 -30.49 1.53 35.21
N GLN A 263 -29.21 1.65 35.55
CA GLN A 263 -28.72 1.44 36.92
C GLN A 263 -29.33 2.47 37.88
N CYS A 264 -29.42 3.72 37.45
CA CYS A 264 -30.02 4.78 38.24
C CYS A 264 -31.51 4.53 38.51
N MET A 265 -32.28 4.09 37.50
CA MET A 265 -33.68 3.68 37.69
C MET A 265 -33.84 2.45 38.60
N ARG A 266 -32.88 1.52 38.56
CA ARG A 266 -32.95 0.27 39.35
C ARG A 266 -32.55 0.43 40.81
N LEU A 267 -31.56 1.28 41.10
CA LEU A 267 -31.03 1.49 42.45
C LEU A 267 -31.83 2.50 43.27
N TRP A 268 -32.89 3.07 42.69
CA TRP A 268 -33.73 4.00 43.40
C TRP A 268 -34.54 3.29 44.50
N ASP A 269 -34.37 3.76 45.73
CA ASP A 269 -35.12 3.32 46.92
C ASP A 269 -36.31 4.26 47.12
N ASP A 270 -37.49 3.70 47.41
CA ASP A 270 -38.81 4.37 47.48
C ASP A 270 -38.91 5.47 48.55
N LYS A 271 -37.82 5.74 49.29
CA LYS A 271 -37.78 6.59 50.48
C LYS A 271 -37.29 8.01 50.23
N SER A 272 -36.87 8.37 49.01
CA SER A 272 -36.45 9.74 48.71
C SER A 272 -37.66 10.64 48.43
N GLU A 273 -37.82 11.70 49.22
CA GLU A 273 -38.93 12.67 49.14
C GLU A 273 -38.84 13.60 47.89
N LYS A 274 -37.74 13.55 47.13
CA LYS A 274 -37.55 14.33 45.89
C LYS A 274 -37.90 13.51 44.66
N ASP A 275 -38.39 14.19 43.61
CA ASP A 275 -38.78 13.58 42.34
C ASP A 275 -37.68 12.64 41.79
N PRO A 276 -37.87 11.30 41.85
CA PRO A 276 -36.87 10.30 41.47
C PRO A 276 -36.28 10.52 40.10
N ILE A 277 -37.17 10.88 39.18
CA ILE A 277 -36.89 11.02 37.77
C ILE A 277 -36.01 12.25 37.54
N TYR A 278 -36.21 13.32 38.34
CA TYR A 278 -35.40 14.53 38.24
C TYR A 278 -33.97 14.26 38.72
N ASP A 279 -33.78 13.68 39.90
CA ASP A 279 -32.44 13.37 40.42
C ASP A 279 -31.73 12.29 39.59
N CYS A 280 -32.47 11.42 38.90
CA CYS A 280 -31.85 10.45 38.00
C CYS A 280 -31.44 11.06 36.66
N ILE A 281 -32.26 11.92 36.06
CA ILE A 281 -31.95 12.59 34.79
C ILE A 281 -30.85 13.64 34.98
N TYR A 282 -30.84 14.31 36.14
CA TYR A 282 -29.94 15.42 36.46
C TYR A 282 -28.84 15.08 37.48
N GLY A 283 -28.85 13.86 38.03
CA GLY A 283 -27.86 13.36 38.98
C GLY A 283 -27.32 11.98 38.62
N ALA A 284 -27.72 11.42 37.48
CA ALA A 284 -26.85 10.46 36.77
C ALA A 284 -25.45 11.06 36.71
N PRO A 285 -24.38 10.24 36.80
CA PRO A 285 -23.01 10.72 36.86
C PRO A 285 -22.60 11.37 35.54
N SER A 286 -23.10 12.57 35.25
CA SER A 286 -22.33 13.61 34.59
C SER A 286 -21.19 13.91 35.54
N SER A 287 -20.14 13.11 35.39
CA SER A 287 -18.74 13.49 35.48
C SER A 287 -18.52 14.90 36.11
N PRO A 288 -17.85 15.04 37.28
CA PRO A 288 -17.62 16.33 37.94
C PRO A 288 -17.24 17.45 36.97
N MET A 289 -17.56 18.72 37.28
CA MET A 289 -17.42 19.86 36.34
C MET A 289 -16.11 19.94 35.54
N LEU A 290 -14.99 19.46 36.10
CA LEU A 290 -13.70 19.33 35.40
C LEU A 290 -13.83 18.53 34.10
N ASP A 291 -14.66 17.49 34.11
CA ASP A 291 -14.85 16.56 33.01
C ASP A 291 -15.57 17.21 31.83
N PHE A 292 -16.45 18.20 32.04
CA PHE A 292 -17.11 18.91 30.93
C PHE A 292 -16.10 19.68 30.07
N TYR A 293 -15.19 20.42 30.71
CA TYR A 293 -14.17 21.19 29.98
C TYR A 293 -13.18 20.27 29.27
N LEU A 294 -12.77 19.17 29.91
CA LEU A 294 -11.95 18.15 29.28
C LEU A 294 -12.67 17.53 28.08
N ASP A 295 -13.94 17.17 28.23
CA ASP A 295 -14.76 16.63 27.15
C ASP A 295 -14.92 17.58 25.97
N LEU A 296 -15.04 18.89 26.25
CA LEU A 296 -15.15 19.94 25.24
C LEU A 296 -13.83 20.12 24.50
N VAL A 297 -12.71 20.22 25.23
CA VAL A 297 -11.36 20.33 24.66
C VAL A 297 -11.03 19.08 23.84
N ASP A 298 -11.34 17.90 24.38
CA ASP A 298 -11.19 16.63 23.70
C ASP A 298 -11.96 16.66 22.40
N PHE A 299 -13.26 16.96 22.43
CA PHE A 299 -14.11 17.04 21.26
C PHE A 299 -13.60 18.04 20.20
N ALA A 300 -13.20 19.25 20.63
CA ALA A 300 -12.64 20.26 19.76
C ALA A 300 -11.32 19.78 19.12
N SER A 301 -10.44 19.17 19.90
CA SER A 301 -9.16 18.63 19.41
C SER A 301 -9.38 17.56 18.34
N GLN A 302 -10.41 16.73 18.48
CA GLN A 302 -10.77 15.72 17.48
C GLN A 302 -11.08 16.34 16.12
N ILE A 303 -11.95 17.35 16.13
CA ILE A 303 -12.38 18.06 14.94
C ILE A 303 -11.15 18.72 14.30
N ILE A 304 -10.37 19.47 15.10
CA ILE A 304 -9.18 20.16 14.61
C ILE A 304 -8.20 19.19 13.95
N LEU A 305 -7.89 18.04 14.58
CA LEU A 305 -6.93 17.08 14.02
C LEU A 305 -7.38 16.47 12.69
N ILE A 306 -8.67 16.13 12.56
CA ILE A 306 -9.22 15.58 11.31
C ILE A 306 -9.14 16.65 10.19
N TRP A 307 -9.54 17.88 10.49
CA TRP A 307 -9.53 18.96 9.51
C TRP A 307 -8.09 19.38 9.14
N LEU A 308 -7.15 19.37 10.08
CA LEU A 308 -5.73 19.57 9.78
C LEU A 308 -5.18 18.47 8.87
N ALA A 309 -5.48 17.20 9.15
CA ALA A 309 -5.09 16.10 8.27
C ALA A 309 -5.70 16.26 6.86
N PHE A 310 -6.96 16.70 6.77
CA PHE A 310 -7.60 16.96 5.48
C PHE A 310 -6.97 18.14 4.72
N LEU A 311 -6.60 19.23 5.42
CA LEU A 311 -5.93 20.39 4.82
C LEU A 311 -4.51 20.09 4.34
N LEU A 312 -3.82 19.12 4.95
CA LEU A 312 -2.49 18.66 4.50
C LEU A 312 -2.55 17.74 3.27
N LEU A 313 -3.73 17.23 2.93
CA LEU A 313 -3.93 16.22 1.90
C LEU A 313 -3.54 16.71 0.48
N PRO A 314 -3.86 17.93 0.04
CA PRO A 314 -3.42 18.45 -1.27
C PRO A 314 -1.90 18.56 -1.42
N CYS A 315 -1.17 18.71 -0.31
CA CYS A 315 0.29 18.80 -0.27
C CYS A 315 0.98 17.43 -0.20
N SER A 316 0.22 16.34 -0.11
CA SER A 316 0.76 15.01 0.14
C SER A 316 1.16 14.25 -1.14
N GLU A 317 2.22 13.46 -1.03
CA GLU A 317 2.73 12.62 -2.10
C GLU A 317 2.09 11.22 -2.05
N SER A 318 1.93 10.60 -3.21
CA SER A 318 1.39 9.24 -3.32
C SER A 318 2.54 8.23 -3.22
N LYS A 319 3.12 8.02 -2.03
CA LYS A 319 4.32 7.17 -1.88
C LYS A 319 4.03 5.67 -2.09
N GLY A 320 2.76 5.26 -2.07
CA GLY A 320 2.33 3.88 -2.31
C GLY A 320 2.36 3.42 -3.77
N LYS A 321 2.61 4.31 -4.74
CA LYS A 321 2.79 3.90 -6.14
C LYS A 321 4.18 3.28 -6.29
N ALA A 322 4.22 2.11 -6.92
CA ALA A 322 5.47 1.50 -7.33
C ALA A 322 6.09 2.36 -8.43
N ASP A 323 7.39 2.63 -8.32
CA ASP A 323 8.11 3.26 -9.41
C ASP A 323 8.48 2.21 -10.45
N PHE A 324 8.22 2.54 -11.70
CA PHE A 324 8.59 1.74 -12.87
C PHE A 324 9.59 2.49 -13.74
N ASP A 325 10.30 3.47 -13.17
CA ASP A 325 11.26 4.42 -13.75
C ASP A 325 11.90 4.01 -15.08
N HIS A 326 12.49 2.81 -15.17
CA HIS A 326 13.14 2.36 -16.40
C HIS A 326 12.21 2.29 -17.62
N LEU A 327 10.92 1.98 -17.43
CA LEU A 327 9.96 1.93 -18.52
C LEU A 327 9.55 3.31 -18.99
N ASP A 328 9.27 4.20 -18.04
CA ASP A 328 8.77 5.53 -18.32
C ASP A 328 9.89 6.41 -18.88
N GLN A 329 11.12 6.28 -18.37
CA GLN A 329 12.30 6.93 -18.93
C GLN A 329 12.61 6.41 -20.35
N GLN A 330 12.57 5.10 -20.58
CA GLN A 330 12.75 4.56 -21.93
C GLN A 330 11.63 4.96 -22.89
N GLN A 331 10.40 5.11 -22.40
CA GLN A 331 9.29 5.54 -23.22
C GLN A 331 9.42 7.02 -23.58
N LYS A 332 9.73 7.88 -22.61
CA LYS A 332 10.04 9.29 -22.85
C LYS A 332 11.21 9.44 -23.81
N ALA A 333 12.27 8.66 -23.66
CA ALA A 333 13.41 8.68 -24.58
C ALA A 333 13.02 8.25 -26.00
N LYS A 334 12.13 7.27 -26.16
CA LYS A 334 11.62 6.85 -27.48
C LYS A 334 10.67 7.85 -28.10
N GLU A 335 9.77 8.45 -27.31
CA GLU A 335 8.86 9.50 -27.77
C GLU A 335 9.66 10.74 -28.18
N LEU A 336 10.71 11.08 -27.43
CA LEU A 336 11.66 12.13 -27.79
C LEU A 336 12.42 11.80 -29.08
N GLN A 337 12.97 10.59 -29.21
CA GLN A 337 13.66 10.17 -30.44
C GLN A 337 12.71 10.18 -31.64
N GLN A 338 11.47 9.71 -31.49
CA GLN A 338 10.48 9.74 -32.57
C GLN A 338 10.09 11.17 -32.96
N ALA A 339 10.05 12.09 -32.00
CA ALA A 339 9.83 13.51 -32.28
C ALA A 339 11.01 14.12 -33.05
N LEU A 340 12.26 13.80 -32.65
CA LEU A 340 13.46 14.22 -33.36
C LEU A 340 13.52 13.67 -34.79
N ASP A 341 13.28 12.37 -34.98
CA ASP A 341 13.25 11.74 -36.31
C ASP A 341 12.13 12.35 -37.19
N GLN A 342 10.98 12.72 -36.59
CA GLN A 342 9.91 13.41 -37.30
C GLN A 342 10.30 14.85 -37.68
N GLN A 343 11.05 15.55 -36.82
CA GLN A 343 11.60 16.86 -37.14
C GLN A 343 12.62 16.76 -38.28
N GLU A 344 13.58 15.85 -38.21
CA GLU A 344 14.57 15.62 -39.29
C GLU A 344 13.89 15.28 -40.62
N ASN A 345 12.84 14.43 -40.61
CA ASN A 345 12.09 14.11 -41.83
C ASN A 345 11.29 15.30 -42.37
N ASN A 346 10.85 16.22 -41.50
CA ASN A 346 10.17 17.45 -41.92
C ASN A 346 11.19 18.50 -42.41
N GLU A 347 12.38 18.54 -41.84
CA GLU A 347 13.52 19.36 -42.27
C GLU A 347 14.05 18.88 -43.63
N GLN A 348 14.28 17.58 -43.83
CA GLN A 348 14.67 17.05 -45.15
C GLN A 348 13.63 17.32 -46.22
N LYS A 349 12.34 17.33 -45.85
CA LYS A 349 11.25 17.74 -46.77
C LYS A 349 11.20 19.25 -47.02
N SER A 350 11.74 20.09 -46.15
CA SER A 350 11.85 21.53 -46.36
C SER A 350 13.16 21.92 -47.07
N GLU A 351 14.25 21.17 -46.87
CA GLU A 351 15.54 21.30 -47.56
C GLU A 351 15.45 20.94 -49.05
N GLU A 352 14.52 20.07 -49.46
CA GLU A 352 14.18 19.87 -50.87
C GLU A 352 13.45 21.08 -51.51
N GLN A 353 13.14 22.15 -50.75
CA GLN A 353 12.40 23.33 -51.25
C GLN A 353 13.05 24.72 -51.04
N ALA A 354 14.20 24.89 -50.37
CA ALA A 354 14.79 26.24 -50.22
C ALA A 354 16.33 26.29 -50.15
N HIS A 355 16.85 27.33 -50.78
CA HIS A 355 18.24 27.60 -51.14
C HIS A 355 19.11 27.97 -49.93
N GLN A 356 20.16 27.17 -49.71
CA GLN A 356 21.43 27.26 -48.95
C GLN A 356 21.89 28.46 -48.08
N GLU A 357 21.14 29.54 -47.87
CA GLU A 357 21.55 30.65 -46.98
C GLU A 357 20.60 30.87 -45.79
N ASP A 358 19.39 30.30 -45.81
CA ASP A 358 18.46 30.29 -44.67
C ASP A 358 18.78 29.23 -43.60
N ILE A 359 19.65 28.26 -43.91
CA ILE A 359 19.84 27.03 -43.11
C ILE A 359 20.60 27.31 -41.80
N GLU A 360 21.64 28.13 -41.84
CA GLU A 360 22.47 28.41 -40.65
C GLU A 360 21.71 29.26 -39.60
N ASN A 361 20.86 30.18 -40.07
CA ASN A 361 19.96 30.96 -39.22
C ASN A 361 18.81 30.10 -38.66
N SER A 362 18.35 29.09 -39.40
CA SER A 362 17.29 28.16 -38.96
C SER A 362 17.79 27.19 -37.89
N ILE A 363 19.02 26.68 -38.00
CA ILE A 363 19.65 25.82 -36.97
C ILE A 363 19.77 26.55 -35.63
N HIS A 364 20.21 27.81 -35.65
CA HIS A 364 20.33 28.61 -34.43
C HIS A 364 18.96 28.96 -33.83
N GLN A 365 17.90 29.09 -34.64
CA GLN A 365 16.53 29.27 -34.15
C GLN A 365 15.98 27.99 -33.52
N LEU A 366 16.25 26.82 -34.09
CA LEU A 366 15.79 25.52 -33.59
C LEU A 366 16.45 25.15 -32.25
N GLU A 367 17.76 25.38 -32.09
CA GLU A 367 18.44 25.17 -30.80
C GLU A 367 17.89 26.09 -29.70
N GLN A 368 17.50 27.32 -30.05
CA GLN A 368 16.86 28.24 -29.12
C GLN A 368 15.45 27.77 -28.75
N GLU A 369 14.66 27.31 -29.72
CA GLU A 369 13.30 26.80 -29.48
C GLU A 369 13.29 25.51 -28.65
N GLU A 370 14.28 24.63 -28.82
CA GLU A 370 14.41 23.41 -28.01
C GLU A 370 14.86 23.72 -26.59
N LYS A 371 15.80 24.67 -26.41
CA LYS A 371 16.14 25.19 -25.08
C LYS A 371 14.94 25.83 -24.41
N GLU A 372 14.14 26.63 -25.12
CA GLU A 372 12.91 27.21 -24.59
C GLU A 372 11.89 26.13 -24.23
N LYS A 373 11.70 25.09 -25.04
CA LYS A 373 10.80 23.95 -24.70
C LYS A 373 11.31 23.15 -23.50
N MET A 374 12.61 22.99 -23.32
CA MET A 374 13.18 22.35 -22.13
C MET A 374 12.99 23.23 -20.89
N LEU A 375 13.28 24.53 -21.00
CA LEU A 375 13.10 25.49 -19.91
C LEU A 375 11.62 25.68 -19.58
N GLU A 376 10.72 25.59 -20.56
CA GLU A 376 9.27 25.61 -20.38
C GLU A 376 8.78 24.30 -19.77
N LYS A 377 9.33 23.13 -20.13
CA LYS A 377 9.02 21.87 -19.43
C LYS A 377 9.50 21.87 -17.99
N GLU A 378 10.72 22.37 -17.73
CA GLU A 378 11.23 22.56 -16.37
C GLU A 378 10.41 23.61 -15.62
N ALA A 379 10.01 24.70 -16.27
CA ALA A 379 9.14 25.72 -15.70
C ALA A 379 7.74 25.17 -15.44
N GLN A 380 7.14 24.37 -16.33
CA GLN A 380 5.84 23.70 -16.14
C GLN A 380 5.92 22.59 -15.09
N GLN A 381 7.07 21.93 -14.96
CA GLN A 381 7.33 20.94 -13.92
C GLN A 381 7.56 21.61 -12.55
N ASN A 382 8.15 22.82 -12.53
CA ASN A 382 8.29 23.69 -11.36
C ASN A 382 7.02 24.52 -11.07
N GLN A 383 6.15 24.72 -12.07
CA GLN A 383 4.83 25.35 -12.00
C GLN A 383 3.72 24.30 -11.90
N LYS A 384 4.08 23.05 -11.54
CA LYS A 384 3.13 22.20 -10.83
C LYS A 384 2.84 22.91 -9.51
N SER A 385 1.72 23.63 -9.49
CA SER A 385 1.01 24.09 -8.30
C SER A 385 1.36 23.19 -7.11
N CYS A 386 1.93 23.77 -6.05
CA CYS A 386 2.37 23.06 -4.83
C CYS A 386 1.29 22.15 -4.20
N CYS A 387 0.04 22.22 -4.67
CA CYS A 387 -1.07 21.42 -4.19
C CYS A 387 -1.86 20.85 -5.37
N ASP A 388 -1.94 19.52 -5.45
CA ASP A 388 -2.84 18.83 -6.37
C ASP A 388 -4.16 18.58 -5.64
N CYS A 389 -5.18 19.39 -5.94
CA CYS A 389 -6.51 19.25 -5.33
C CYS A 389 -7.22 17.94 -5.71
N SER A 390 -6.68 17.14 -6.63
CA SER A 390 -7.23 15.83 -6.98
C SER A 390 -6.89 14.72 -5.96
N LYS A 391 -6.02 15.04 -4.99
CA LYS A 391 -5.59 14.15 -3.91
C LYS A 391 -6.74 13.79 -2.98
N GLY A 392 -6.76 12.54 -2.52
CA GLY A 392 -7.81 12.02 -1.64
C GLY A 392 -9.10 11.62 -2.36
N GLY A 393 -9.15 11.75 -3.68
CA GLY A 393 -10.23 11.22 -4.51
C GLY A 393 -11.59 11.79 -4.11
N LYS A 394 -12.56 10.93 -3.81
CA LYS A 394 -13.91 11.31 -3.40
C LYS A 394 -14.04 11.59 -1.90
N LEU A 395 -12.95 11.55 -1.13
CA LEU A 395 -12.99 11.81 0.31
C LEU A 395 -13.50 13.23 0.63
N TYR A 396 -13.25 14.21 -0.25
CA TYR A 396 -13.74 15.58 -0.04
C TYR A 396 -15.27 15.65 0.08
N ILE A 397 -16.02 14.81 -0.65
CA ILE A 397 -17.49 14.76 -0.57
C ILE A 397 -17.92 14.33 0.83
N PHE A 398 -17.23 13.33 1.39
CA PHE A 398 -17.49 12.84 2.75
C PHE A 398 -17.08 13.87 3.81
N MET A 399 -16.05 14.67 3.56
CA MET A 399 -15.66 15.76 4.46
C MET A 399 -16.65 16.93 4.43
N ILE A 400 -17.27 17.24 3.28
CA ILE A 400 -18.38 18.19 3.21
C ILE A 400 -19.58 17.64 3.99
N TYR A 401 -19.91 16.37 3.82
CA TYR A 401 -20.95 15.72 4.61
C TYR A 401 -20.65 15.79 6.12
N ASP A 402 -19.40 15.56 6.52
CA ASP A 402 -18.98 15.65 7.92
C ASP A 402 -19.15 17.07 8.50
N PHE A 403 -18.84 18.09 7.71
CA PHE A 403 -19.08 19.49 8.07
C PHE A 403 -20.57 19.77 8.30
N LEU A 404 -21.44 19.27 7.40
CA LEU A 404 -22.89 19.38 7.54
C LEU A 404 -23.40 18.62 8.77
N ALA A 405 -22.91 17.41 9.01
CA ALA A 405 -23.24 16.60 10.17
C ALA A 405 -22.84 17.30 11.48
N PHE A 406 -21.67 17.94 11.51
CA PHE A 406 -21.25 18.79 12.63
C PHE A 406 -22.19 19.98 12.83
N GLY A 407 -22.60 20.65 11.75
CA GLY A 407 -23.60 21.72 11.79
C GLY A 407 -24.94 21.26 12.40
N VAL A 408 -25.43 20.09 12.00
CA VAL A 408 -26.65 19.49 12.57
C VAL A 408 -26.49 19.21 14.06
N ALA A 409 -25.34 18.67 14.50
CA ALA A 409 -25.07 18.44 15.92
C ALA A 409 -25.03 19.73 16.74
N CYS A 410 -24.41 20.79 16.20
CA CYS A 410 -24.40 22.13 16.81
C CYS A 410 -25.80 22.73 16.92
N LEU A 411 -26.63 22.59 15.89
CA LEU A 411 -28.03 23.04 15.91
C LEU A 411 -28.86 22.25 16.93
N ALA A 412 -28.67 20.93 17.00
CA ALA A 412 -29.34 20.09 17.99
C ALA A 412 -28.95 20.49 19.43
N PHE A 413 -27.66 20.76 19.67
CA PHE A 413 -27.17 21.30 20.93
C PHE A 413 -27.81 22.65 21.26
N TYR A 414 -27.76 23.61 20.33
CA TYR A 414 -28.32 24.96 20.51
C TYR A 414 -29.84 24.94 20.77
N TYR A 415 -30.59 24.11 20.03
CA TYR A 415 -32.02 23.95 20.24
C TYR A 415 -32.32 23.32 21.60
N SER A 416 -31.59 22.29 21.98
CA SER A 416 -31.76 21.68 23.31
C SER A 416 -31.39 22.65 24.44
N TYR A 417 -30.38 23.50 24.23
CA TYR A 417 -29.94 24.50 25.21
C TYR A 417 -30.96 25.64 25.36
N SER A 418 -31.49 26.16 24.25
CA SER A 418 -32.41 27.31 24.25
C SER A 418 -33.81 27.02 24.81
N THR A 419 -34.24 25.75 24.79
CA THR A 419 -35.58 25.34 25.26
C THR A 419 -35.69 25.17 26.78
N LYS A 420 -34.58 25.29 27.54
CA LYS A 420 -34.58 25.12 29.01
C LYS A 420 -34.35 26.45 29.75
N VAL A 421 -35.27 26.77 30.67
CA VAL A 421 -35.18 27.90 31.60
C VAL A 421 -35.26 27.35 33.03
N PRO A 422 -34.33 27.67 33.96
CA PRO A 422 -33.07 28.41 33.81
C PRO A 422 -31.85 27.48 33.49
N PRO A 423 -30.82 27.98 32.78
CA PRO A 423 -29.65 27.18 32.41
C PRO A 423 -28.79 26.87 33.63
N GLN A 424 -28.94 25.67 34.19
CA GLN A 424 -27.98 25.15 35.15
C GLN A 424 -26.86 24.43 34.40
N PHE A 425 -25.60 24.73 34.72
CA PHE A 425 -24.42 24.20 34.05
C PHE A 425 -24.42 22.67 33.91
N HIS A 426 -24.93 21.96 34.92
CA HIS A 426 -25.01 20.50 34.89
C HIS A 426 -25.91 19.98 33.76
N GLN A 427 -26.98 20.70 33.41
CA GLN A 427 -27.87 20.33 32.31
C GLN A 427 -27.19 20.45 30.94
N THR A 428 -26.23 21.38 30.80
CA THR A 428 -25.46 21.58 29.57
C THR A 428 -24.60 20.37 29.23
N SER A 429 -24.09 19.66 30.23
CA SER A 429 -23.23 18.48 30.03
C SER A 429 -23.97 17.32 29.33
N VAL A 430 -25.19 17.03 29.76
CA VAL A 430 -26.05 16.00 29.15
C VAL A 430 -26.40 16.37 27.71
N GLN A 431 -26.74 17.65 27.46
CA GLN A 431 -27.05 18.14 26.12
C GLN A 431 -25.84 18.03 25.18
N PHE A 432 -24.65 18.35 25.70
CA PHE A 432 -23.41 18.20 24.96
C PHE A 432 -23.09 16.73 24.65
N ALA A 433 -23.30 15.83 25.62
CA ALA A 433 -23.15 14.39 25.41
C ALA A 433 -24.11 13.86 24.33
N VAL A 434 -25.37 14.32 24.32
CA VAL A 434 -26.34 13.97 23.27
C VAL A 434 -25.90 14.50 21.90
N ALA A 435 -25.40 15.74 21.82
CA ALA A 435 -24.88 16.30 20.58
C ALA A 435 -23.66 15.51 20.05
N LYS A 436 -22.72 15.14 20.93
CA LYS A 436 -21.59 14.25 20.60
C LYS A 436 -22.07 12.90 20.08
N LEU A 437 -23.09 12.32 20.73
CA LEU A 437 -23.70 11.06 20.32
C LEU A 437 -24.31 11.16 18.92
N VAL A 438 -25.09 12.20 18.64
CA VAL A 438 -25.69 12.44 17.31
C VAL A 438 -24.60 12.56 16.25
N TYR A 439 -23.56 13.34 16.51
CA TYR A 439 -22.43 13.48 15.58
C TYR A 439 -21.64 12.18 15.39
N GLY A 440 -21.47 11.40 16.46
CA GLY A 440 -20.88 10.06 16.42
C GLY A 440 -21.66 9.12 15.49
N TYR A 441 -23.00 9.08 15.60
CA TYR A 441 -23.84 8.28 14.70
C TYR A 441 -23.80 8.78 13.25
N LEU A 442 -23.76 10.09 13.03
CA LEU A 442 -23.65 10.65 11.70
C LEU A 442 -22.32 10.30 11.01
N SER A 443 -21.31 9.81 11.75
CA SER A 443 -20.06 9.28 11.18
C SER A 443 -20.19 7.88 10.56
N LEU A 444 -21.37 7.24 10.62
CA LEU A 444 -21.62 5.90 10.06
C LEU A 444 -21.18 5.73 8.59
N PRO A 445 -21.41 6.68 7.66
CA PRO A 445 -21.03 6.51 6.25
C PRO A 445 -19.53 6.25 6.04
N PHE A 446 -18.68 6.69 6.96
CA PHE A 446 -17.23 6.44 6.89
C PHE A 446 -16.86 4.97 7.09
N LEU A 447 -17.76 4.13 7.65
CA LEU A 447 -17.52 2.70 7.78
C LEU A 447 -17.43 1.96 6.43
N ILE A 448 -18.01 2.53 5.36
CA ILE A 448 -17.96 1.93 4.01
C ILE A 448 -16.50 1.77 3.54
N PHE A 449 -15.63 2.69 3.94
CA PHE A 449 -14.20 2.63 3.65
C PHE A 449 -13.45 1.51 4.39
N LYS A 450 -14.08 0.81 5.34
CA LYS A 450 -13.48 -0.38 5.97
C LYS A 450 -13.32 -1.54 4.99
N ILE A 451 -14.12 -1.54 3.92
CA ILE A 451 -13.97 -2.50 2.83
C ILE A 451 -12.76 -2.05 2.02
N GLY A 452 -11.59 -2.67 2.24
CA GLY A 452 -10.30 -2.18 1.73
C GLY A 452 -10.26 -1.90 0.22
N GLN A 453 -11.02 -2.65 -0.59
CA GLN A 453 -11.14 -2.40 -2.03
C GLN A 453 -11.89 -1.08 -2.33
N LEU A 454 -12.96 -0.78 -1.59
CA LEU A 454 -13.68 0.48 -1.74
C LEU A 454 -12.83 1.67 -1.30
N GLN A 455 -11.99 1.51 -0.28
CA GLN A 455 -11.06 2.56 0.13
C GLN A 455 -10.17 2.99 -1.03
N THR A 456 -9.45 2.04 -1.66
CA THR A 456 -8.55 2.36 -2.78
C THR A 456 -9.29 2.97 -3.98
N ILE A 457 -10.51 2.51 -4.28
CA ILE A 457 -11.30 3.04 -5.39
C ILE A 457 -11.78 4.47 -5.10
N LEU A 458 -12.34 4.70 -3.90
CA LEU A 458 -12.94 5.98 -3.54
C LEU A 458 -11.88 7.06 -3.28
N THR A 459 -10.77 6.71 -2.62
CA THR A 459 -9.75 7.70 -2.23
C THR A 459 -8.62 7.82 -3.25
N LYS A 460 -8.49 6.86 -4.19
CA LYS A 460 -7.35 6.70 -5.10
C LYS A 460 -5.99 6.53 -4.40
N ALA A 461 -5.96 6.53 -3.07
CA ALA A 461 -4.75 6.41 -2.27
C ALA A 461 -4.30 4.94 -2.20
N ARG A 462 -3.01 4.72 -2.43
CA ARG A 462 -2.41 3.38 -2.47
C ARG A 462 -1.90 2.97 -1.10
N PRO A 463 -2.17 1.74 -0.65
CA PRO A 463 -1.81 1.32 0.69
C PRO A 463 -0.30 1.34 0.92
N THR A 464 0.10 2.16 1.88
CA THR A 464 1.45 2.25 2.43
C THR A 464 1.47 1.67 3.85
N ALA A 465 2.65 1.31 4.31
CA ALA A 465 2.93 0.83 5.66
C ALA A 465 4.33 1.32 6.08
N TYR A 466 4.77 0.96 7.28
CA TYR A 466 6.07 1.36 7.80
C TYR A 466 7.04 0.19 7.82
N ASP A 467 8.30 0.47 7.46
CA ASP A 467 9.42 -0.44 7.71
C ASP A 467 9.94 -0.30 9.15
N VAL A 468 10.95 -1.10 9.52
CA VAL A 468 11.55 -1.10 10.88
C VAL A 468 12.19 0.26 11.22
N TYR A 469 12.56 1.03 10.20
CA TYR A 469 13.13 2.36 10.34
C TYR A 469 12.04 3.44 10.45
N GLY A 470 10.76 3.12 10.23
CA GLY A 470 9.68 4.09 10.23
C GLY A 470 9.54 4.86 8.92
N ASN A 471 10.15 4.40 7.83
CA ASN A 471 9.92 4.91 6.49
C ASN A 471 8.60 4.41 5.94
N THR A 472 7.88 5.29 5.24
CA THR A 472 6.63 4.95 4.58
C THR A 472 6.91 4.23 3.26
N VAL A 473 6.54 2.96 3.19
CA VAL A 473 6.81 2.04 2.09
C VAL A 473 5.51 1.50 1.48
N PRO A 474 5.46 1.19 0.18
CA PRO A 474 4.31 0.51 -0.42
C PRO A 474 4.10 -0.88 0.22
N THR A 475 2.85 -1.27 0.47
CA THR A 475 2.52 -2.60 1.01
C THR A 475 2.63 -3.73 0.00
N SER A 476 2.65 -3.41 -1.29
CA SER A 476 2.92 -4.38 -2.34
C SER A 476 4.32 -4.98 -2.15
N LYS A 477 4.49 -6.27 -2.47
CA LYS A 477 5.78 -6.98 -2.43
C LYS A 477 6.75 -6.39 -3.47
N ILE A 478 7.33 -5.24 -3.14
CA ILE A 478 8.34 -4.53 -3.90
C ILE A 478 9.68 -4.81 -3.23
N GLU A 479 10.71 -5.02 -4.03
CA GLU A 479 12.08 -5.09 -3.55
C GLU A 479 12.52 -3.66 -3.18
N ILE A 480 12.76 -3.44 -1.89
CA ILE A 480 13.19 -2.15 -1.35
C ILE A 480 14.72 -2.15 -1.35
N ASP A 481 15.30 -1.18 -2.05
CA ASP A 481 16.74 -0.96 -2.13
C ASP A 481 17.10 0.28 -1.28
N TYR A 482 18.09 0.17 -0.41
CA TYR A 482 18.49 1.27 0.48
C TYR A 482 19.79 1.89 -0.01
N GLU A 483 19.74 3.16 -0.42
CA GLU A 483 20.79 3.85 -1.21
C GLU A 483 22.16 3.98 -0.52
N ASN A 484 22.25 3.72 0.79
CA ASN A 484 23.45 3.96 1.61
C ASN A 484 23.89 2.77 2.48
N ARG A 485 23.41 1.55 2.21
CA ARG A 485 24.09 0.39 2.79
C ARG A 485 25.42 0.21 2.05
N ASN A 486 26.50 0.74 2.62
CA ASN A 486 27.82 0.22 2.30
C ASN A 486 27.75 -1.29 2.56
N ASP A 487 27.96 -2.10 1.53
CA ASP A 487 27.90 -3.57 1.62
C ASP A 487 28.83 -4.13 2.72
N ASP A 488 29.79 -3.32 3.19
CA ASP A 488 30.72 -3.62 4.26
C ASP A 488 30.09 -3.65 5.69
N ASP A 489 28.93 -3.04 5.90
CA ASP A 489 28.21 -3.05 7.19
C ASP A 489 27.17 -4.18 7.30
N ILE A 490 27.08 -5.06 6.30
CA ILE A 490 26.43 -6.37 6.44
C ILE A 490 27.36 -7.26 7.27
N ILE A 491 27.52 -6.92 8.54
CA ILE A 491 27.98 -7.86 9.55
C ILE A 491 26.93 -8.97 9.54
N ASP A 492 27.38 -10.18 9.20
CA ASP A 492 26.64 -11.44 9.19
C ASP A 492 25.74 -11.60 10.43
N LEU A 493 24.55 -11.00 10.39
CA LEU A 493 23.34 -11.61 10.94
C LEU A 493 22.88 -12.65 9.93
N ASP A 494 23.78 -13.59 9.63
CA ASP A 494 23.47 -14.86 9.02
C ASP A 494 22.55 -15.57 10.02
N MET A 495 21.25 -15.34 9.87
CA MET A 495 20.25 -16.29 10.32
C MET A 495 20.54 -17.55 9.51
N GLY A 496 21.42 -18.42 10.03
CA GLY A 496 21.98 -19.58 9.34
C GLY A 496 20.92 -20.44 8.66
N VAL A 497 20.55 -20.05 7.44
CA VAL A 497 19.79 -20.84 6.50
C VAL A 497 20.85 -21.44 5.60
N ASP A 498 21.25 -22.67 5.92
CA ASP A 498 22.11 -23.53 5.11
C ASP A 498 21.51 -23.67 3.70
N LEU A 499 21.78 -22.73 2.81
CA LEU A 499 21.40 -22.81 1.39
C LEU A 499 22.07 -24.02 0.71
N GLU A 500 23.20 -24.50 1.26
CA GLU A 500 23.83 -25.76 0.83
C GLU A 500 22.99 -27.02 1.07
N LYS A 501 22.01 -27.01 1.99
CA LYS A 501 21.12 -28.16 2.18
C LYS A 501 20.04 -28.24 1.10
N ILE A 502 19.60 -27.10 0.56
CA ILE A 502 18.55 -27.08 -0.48
C ILE A 502 19.08 -27.67 -1.78
N ASP A 503 20.33 -27.37 -2.15
CA ASP A 503 20.91 -27.89 -3.41
C ASP A 503 21.29 -29.39 -3.35
N LYS A 504 21.37 -29.97 -2.14
CA LYS A 504 21.59 -31.41 -1.93
C LYS A 504 20.29 -32.22 -1.92
N GLU A 505 19.15 -31.63 -1.58
CA GLU A 505 17.86 -32.31 -1.62
C GLU A 505 17.27 -32.39 -3.04
N ASP A 506 17.49 -31.38 -3.89
CA ASP A 506 17.03 -31.41 -5.29
C ASP A 506 17.87 -32.32 -6.19
N LYS A 507 19.09 -32.72 -5.79
CA LYS A 507 19.89 -33.74 -6.49
C LYS A 507 19.58 -35.18 -6.04
N LYS A 508 18.76 -35.36 -5.01
CA LYS A 508 18.35 -36.69 -4.49
C LYS A 508 16.92 -37.08 -4.87
N LYS A 509 16.16 -36.19 -5.51
CA LYS A 509 14.91 -36.50 -6.22
C LYS A 509 15.21 -36.62 -7.71
#